data_AF-U2E4P9-F1
#
_entry.id   AF-U2E4P9-F1
#
_cell.length_a   1.000
_cell.length_b   1.000
_cell.length_c   1.000
_cell.angle_alpha   90.00
_cell.angle_beta   90.00
_cell.angle_gamma   90.00
#
_symmetry.space_group_name_H-M   'P 1'
#
loop_
_entity.id
_entity.type
_entity.pdbx_description
1 polymer ?
#
loop_
_entity_poly.entity_id
_entity_poly.type
_entity_poly.pdbx_seq_one_letter_code
_entity_poly.pdbx_strand_id
1 'polypeptide(L)'
;MLLYSMFEPFSGSYYLGRLYVEPHDGATPAIARQDYKALRQQLYGNEGHGSGPVVMKLDQRHFPVTGVPSVPAETLAVPPEILSDSQIENPPSLREVLLATADRAEQLLSLIGSVEDRRRQDDGSVDGPAGDGRPTGI
;
A
#
# COMPACT_ATOMS: atom_id res chain seq x y z
N MET A 1 13.32 -20.91 -5.22
CA MET A 1 14.67 -20.50 -4.72
C MET A 1 15.30 -19.66 -5.81
N LEU A 2 15.64 -18.39 -5.65
CA LEU A 2 15.87 -17.60 -4.43
C LEU A 2 14.93 -16.38 -4.42
N LEU A 3 14.05 -16.28 -3.40
CA LEU A 3 13.59 -14.95 -2.97
C LEU A 3 14.86 -14.23 -2.54
N TYR A 4 15.10 -13.05 -3.09
CA TYR A 4 16.17 -12.15 -2.70
C TYR A 4 16.49 -12.35 -1.21
N SER A 5 17.78 -12.50 -0.83
CA SER A 5 18.27 -12.91 0.51
C SER A 5 17.67 -12.15 1.72
N MET A 6 16.92 -11.10 1.44
CA MET A 6 16.22 -10.17 2.30
C MET A 6 14.83 -10.65 2.76
N PHE A 7 14.17 -11.58 2.06
CA PHE A 7 12.85 -12.09 2.42
C PHE A 7 12.81 -13.63 2.44
N GLU A 8 12.06 -14.19 3.39
CA GLU A 8 11.89 -15.65 3.57
C GLU A 8 10.42 -16.07 3.62
N PRO A 9 10.05 -17.29 3.20
CA PRO A 9 8.68 -17.79 3.34
C PRO A 9 8.26 -17.81 4.81
N PHE A 10 7.18 -17.11 5.13
CA PHE A 10 6.66 -17.01 6.49
C PHE A 10 5.31 -17.70 6.63
N SER A 11 4.43 -17.52 5.64
CA SER A 11 3.15 -18.20 5.54
C SER A 11 2.75 -18.38 4.08
N GLY A 12 1.67 -19.12 3.81
CA GLY A 12 1.16 -19.29 2.45
C GLY A 12 0.79 -17.99 1.73
N SER A 13 0.58 -16.89 2.46
CA SER A 13 0.23 -15.58 1.89
C SER A 13 1.30 -14.51 2.06
N TYR A 14 2.40 -14.81 2.74
CA TYR A 14 3.41 -13.81 3.10
C TYR A 14 4.83 -14.36 3.13
N TYR A 15 5.75 -13.48 2.72
CA TYR A 15 7.17 -13.57 3.03
C TYR A 15 7.52 -12.56 4.13
N LEU A 16 8.48 -12.87 4.99
CA LEU A 16 8.98 -11.99 6.04
C LEU A 16 10.38 -11.48 5.66
N GLY A 17 10.62 -10.19 5.82
CA GLY A 17 11.93 -9.58 5.63
C GLY A 17 12.21 -8.52 6.68
N ARG A 18 13.46 -8.07 6.75
CA ARG A 18 13.88 -7.00 7.66
C ARG A 18 14.44 -5.84 6.87
N LEU A 19 13.83 -4.67 7.03
CA LEU A 19 14.14 -3.45 6.28
C LEU A 19 14.43 -2.31 7.23
N TYR A 20 15.35 -1.43 6.85
CA TYR A 20 15.39 -0.11 7.48
C TYR A 20 14.14 0.66 7.07
N VAL A 21 13.36 1.10 8.06
CA VAL A 21 12.21 1.96 7.83
C VAL A 21 12.62 3.39 8.10
N GLU A 22 12.54 4.24 7.08
CA GLU A 22 12.91 5.66 7.14
C GLU A 22 11.76 6.57 6.71
N PRO A 23 11.72 7.84 7.15
CA PRO A 23 10.74 8.80 6.69
C PRO A 23 10.92 9.14 5.20
N HIS A 24 9.82 9.37 4.51
CA HIS A 24 9.80 9.71 3.09
C HIS A 24 8.83 10.85 2.80
N ASP A 25 9.26 11.86 2.03
CA ASP A 25 8.38 12.98 1.66
C ASP A 25 7.41 12.66 0.51
N GLY A 26 7.53 11.49 -0.12
CA GLY A 26 6.60 11.04 -1.16
C GLY A 26 5.26 10.58 -0.60
N ALA A 27 4.20 10.66 -1.40
CA ALA A 27 2.84 10.28 -1.00
C ALA A 27 2.59 8.76 -0.96
N THR A 28 3.54 7.94 -1.38
CA THR A 28 3.40 6.47 -1.40
C THR A 28 4.67 5.84 -0.87
N PRO A 29 4.57 4.80 -0.03
CA PRO A 29 5.71 4.03 0.39
C PRO A 29 6.56 3.55 -0.78
N ALA A 30 7.88 3.55 -0.57
CA ALA A 30 8.83 3.24 -1.61
C ALA A 30 9.94 2.33 -1.10
N ILE A 31 10.44 1.50 -2.00
CA ILE A 31 11.67 0.72 -1.81
C ILE A 31 12.64 1.05 -2.94
N ALA A 32 13.89 0.60 -2.81
CA ALA A 32 14.88 0.78 -3.87
C ALA A 32 14.34 0.24 -5.22
N ARG A 33 14.54 1.01 -6.29
CA ARG A 33 14.05 0.63 -7.63
C ARG A 33 14.54 -0.75 -8.08
N GLN A 34 15.77 -1.13 -7.70
CA GLN A 34 16.33 -2.45 -8.04
C GLN A 34 15.60 -3.56 -7.28
N ASP A 35 15.42 -3.41 -5.97
CA ASP A 35 14.68 -4.35 -5.12
C ASP A 35 13.23 -4.50 -5.62
N TYR A 36 12.57 -3.39 -5.94
CA TYR A 36 11.22 -3.40 -6.51
C TYR A 36 11.11 -4.24 -7.79
N LYS A 37 12.05 -4.06 -8.72
CA LYS A 37 12.06 -4.82 -9.98
C LYS A 37 12.31 -6.30 -9.75
N ALA A 38 13.24 -6.64 -8.86
CA ALA A 38 13.54 -8.02 -8.51
C ALA A 38 12.33 -8.70 -7.86
N LEU A 39 11.70 -8.05 -6.86
CA LEU A 39 10.49 -8.55 -6.21
C LEU A 39 9.34 -8.71 -7.21
N ARG A 40 9.10 -7.71 -8.08
CA ARG A 40 8.06 -7.82 -9.11
C ARG A 40 8.30 -8.98 -10.06
N GLN A 41 9.51 -9.09 -10.59
CA GLN A 41 9.84 -10.15 -11.54
C GLN A 41 9.68 -11.52 -10.91
N GLN A 42 9.99 -11.66 -9.63
CA GLN A 42 9.85 -12.92 -8.95
C GLN A 42 8.40 -13.27 -8.57
N LEU A 43 7.64 -12.30 -8.05
CA LEU A 43 6.25 -12.53 -7.64
C LEU A 43 5.32 -12.73 -8.82
N TYR A 44 5.52 -11.98 -9.91
CA TYR A 44 4.58 -11.90 -11.02
C TYR A 44 5.14 -12.46 -12.34
N GLY A 45 6.45 -12.67 -12.45
CA GLY A 45 7.09 -13.03 -13.73
C GLY A 45 6.97 -14.50 -14.14
N ASN A 46 6.67 -15.41 -13.22
CA ASN A 46 6.62 -16.85 -13.52
C ASN A 46 5.21 -17.39 -13.79
N GLU A 47 4.16 -16.72 -13.32
CA GLU A 47 2.80 -17.28 -13.36
C GLU A 47 1.80 -16.43 -14.14
N GLY A 48 2.18 -15.26 -14.68
CA GLY A 48 1.27 -14.40 -15.44
C GLY A 48 0.11 -13.81 -14.61
N HIS A 49 0.07 -14.09 -13.31
CA HIS A 49 -0.82 -13.47 -12.34
C HIS A 49 -0.28 -12.09 -11.96
N GLY A 50 -1.15 -11.07 -11.91
CA GLY A 50 -0.91 -9.74 -11.35
C GLY A 50 -0.07 -8.74 -12.17
N SER A 51 -0.74 -7.73 -12.77
CA SER A 51 -0.10 -6.45 -13.14
C SER A 51 0.03 -5.48 -11.95
N GLY A 52 -0.59 -5.85 -10.81
CA GLY A 52 -0.76 -5.01 -9.63
C GLY A 52 0.55 -4.59 -8.93
N PRO A 53 0.50 -3.55 -8.09
CA PRO A 53 1.65 -3.14 -7.29
C PRO A 53 2.07 -4.23 -6.30
N VAL A 54 3.35 -4.23 -5.95
CA VAL A 54 3.85 -4.99 -4.79
C VAL A 54 3.18 -4.43 -3.54
N VAL A 55 2.64 -5.31 -2.70
CA VAL A 55 1.99 -4.92 -1.43
C VAL A 55 2.84 -5.39 -0.27
N MET A 56 3.17 -4.47 0.62
CA MET A 56 3.88 -4.75 1.87
C MET A 56 2.98 -4.45 3.06
N LYS A 57 3.34 -5.04 4.19
CA LYS A 57 2.72 -4.78 5.48
C LYS A 57 3.80 -4.40 6.50
N LEU A 58 3.56 -3.29 7.17
CA LEU A 58 4.34 -2.81 8.30
C LEU A 58 3.38 -2.62 9.48
N ASP A 59 3.73 -3.19 10.63
CA ASP A 59 2.87 -3.31 11.80
C ASP A 59 1.47 -3.83 11.46
N GLN A 60 0.45 -2.98 11.48
CA GLN A 60 -0.94 -3.35 11.21
C GLN A 60 -1.43 -2.93 9.83
N ARG A 61 -0.62 -2.22 9.04
CA ARG A 61 -1.06 -1.60 7.78
C ARG A 61 -0.49 -2.30 6.57
N HIS A 62 -1.34 -2.51 5.56
CA HIS A 62 -0.94 -2.93 4.22
C HIS A 62 -0.96 -1.74 3.28
N PHE A 63 0.02 -1.66 2.40
CA PHE A 63 0.09 -0.60 1.40
C PHE A 63 0.81 -1.07 0.14
N PRO A 64 0.42 -0.56 -1.04
CA PRO A 64 1.22 -0.72 -2.24
C PRO A 64 2.54 0.04 -2.07
N VAL A 65 3.62 -0.50 -2.62
CA VAL A 65 4.92 0.16 -2.68
C VAL A 65 5.30 0.48 -4.12
N THR A 66 6.14 1.50 -4.28
CA THR A 66 6.74 1.89 -5.55
C THR A 66 8.26 1.70 -5.53
N GLY A 67 8.87 1.62 -6.70
CA GLY A 67 10.33 1.53 -6.84
C GLY A 67 10.95 2.88 -7.15
N VAL A 68 11.69 3.45 -6.20
CA VAL A 68 12.28 4.80 -6.32
C VAL A 68 13.81 4.71 -6.35
N PRO A 69 14.50 5.40 -7.29
CA PRO A 69 15.97 5.33 -7.39
C PRO A 69 16.74 5.92 -6.20
N SER A 70 16.16 6.91 -5.50
CA SER A 70 16.81 7.59 -4.38
C SER A 70 16.71 6.83 -3.06
N VAL A 71 15.83 5.82 -2.98
CA VAL A 71 15.68 5.00 -1.77
C VAL A 71 16.85 4.01 -1.72
N PRO A 72 17.58 3.95 -0.59
CA PRO A 72 18.68 3.00 -0.43
C PRO A 72 18.21 1.54 -0.52
N ALA A 73 19.13 0.64 -0.86
CA ALA A 73 18.84 -0.80 -0.82
C ALA A 73 18.40 -1.23 0.58
N GLU A 74 17.57 -2.28 0.66
CA GLU A 74 17.09 -2.84 1.94
C GLU A 74 16.34 -1.83 2.84
N THR A 75 15.79 -0.79 2.22
CA THR A 75 15.12 0.31 2.90
C THR A 75 13.68 0.45 2.41
N LEU A 76 12.77 0.62 3.36
CA LEU A 76 11.38 1.00 3.14
C LEU A 76 11.22 2.45 3.57
N ALA A 77 11.11 3.33 2.58
CA ALA A 77 10.84 4.74 2.76
C ALA A 77 9.32 4.93 2.95
N VAL A 78 8.91 5.47 4.09
CA VAL A 78 7.51 5.51 4.54
C VAL A 78 7.05 6.96 4.77
N PRO A 79 5.91 7.36 4.21
CA PRO A 79 5.33 8.68 4.43
C PRO A 79 4.98 8.94 5.91
N PRO A 80 5.05 10.19 6.40
CA PRO A 80 4.75 10.54 7.79
C PRO A 80 3.39 10.05 8.28
N GLU A 81 2.37 10.05 7.43
CA GLU A 81 1.03 9.59 7.76
C GLU A 81 0.95 8.08 8.03
N ILE A 82 1.84 7.27 7.43
CA ILE A 82 1.91 5.84 7.72
C ILE A 82 2.77 5.59 8.95
N LEU A 83 3.87 6.35 9.13
CA LEU A 83 4.72 6.25 10.31
C LEU A 83 4.01 6.67 11.60
N SER A 84 3.17 7.72 11.54
CA SER A 84 2.46 8.24 12.72
C SER A 84 1.49 7.21 13.32
N ASP A 85 1.02 6.28 12.51
CA ASP A 85 0.12 5.20 12.90
C ASP A 85 0.85 3.86 13.14
N SER A 86 2.18 3.88 13.13
CA SER A 86 3.05 2.74 13.41
C SER A 86 3.60 2.80 14.83
N GLN A 87 4.16 1.69 15.33
CA GLN A 87 4.87 1.64 16.61
C GLN A 87 6.35 1.97 16.46
N ILE A 88 6.72 2.71 15.42
CA ILE A 88 8.10 3.03 15.09
C ILE A 88 8.51 4.35 15.72
N GLU A 89 9.24 4.24 16.83
CA GLU A 89 9.88 5.39 17.47
C GLU A 89 11.27 5.63 16.87
N ASN A 90 11.60 6.90 16.60
CA ASN A 90 12.91 7.38 16.13
C ASN A 90 13.44 6.68 14.86
N PRO A 91 12.75 6.77 13.70
CA PRO A 91 13.30 6.29 12.44
C PRO A 91 14.53 7.12 12.00
N PRO A 92 15.52 6.54 11.28
CA PRO A 92 15.48 5.21 10.66
C PRO A 92 15.69 4.05 11.65
N SER A 93 14.91 2.98 11.52
CA SER A 93 15.04 1.78 12.38
C SER A 93 14.80 0.48 11.61
N LEU A 94 15.52 -0.58 11.97
CA LEU A 94 15.36 -1.90 11.36
C LEU A 94 14.07 -2.58 11.86
N ARG A 95 13.14 -2.88 10.96
CA ARG A 95 11.83 -3.44 11.27
C ARG A 95 11.50 -4.66 10.42
N GLU A 96 10.67 -5.52 10.97
CA GLU A 96 10.06 -6.63 10.24
C GLU A 96 8.98 -6.08 9.29
N VAL A 97 9.03 -6.54 8.05
CA VAL A 97 8.09 -6.18 7.00
C VAL A 97 7.59 -7.47 6.36
N LEU A 98 6.27 -7.60 6.23
CA LEU A 98 5.65 -8.72 5.55
C LEU A 98 5.38 -8.33 4.09
N LEU A 99 5.89 -9.11 3.16
CA LEU A 99 5.63 -8.98 1.73
C LEU A 99 4.49 -9.93 1.34
N ALA A 100 3.42 -9.41 0.75
CA ALA A 100 2.31 -10.23 0.29
C ALA A 100 2.70 -11.05 -0.95
N THR A 101 2.20 -12.28 -1.05
CA THR A 101 2.21 -13.04 -2.31
C THR A 101 1.34 -12.34 -3.37
N ALA A 102 1.50 -12.73 -4.65
CA ALA A 102 0.72 -12.15 -5.75
C ALA A 102 -0.80 -12.24 -5.49
N ASP A 103 -1.30 -13.45 -5.19
CA ASP A 103 -2.72 -13.69 -4.88
C ASP A 103 -3.20 -12.84 -3.70
N ARG A 104 -2.38 -12.73 -2.66
CA ARG A 104 -2.74 -11.94 -1.48
C ARG A 104 -2.78 -10.45 -1.78
N ALA A 105 -1.85 -9.96 -2.59
CA ALA A 105 -1.85 -8.58 -3.04
C ALA A 105 -3.13 -8.25 -3.84
N GLU A 106 -3.53 -9.11 -4.77
CA GLU A 106 -4.78 -8.92 -5.55
C GLU A 106 -6.03 -8.86 -4.66
N GLN A 107 -6.13 -9.75 -3.66
CA GLN A 107 -7.21 -9.75 -2.68
C GLN A 107 -7.26 -8.45 -1.87
N LEU A 108 -6.11 -7.98 -1.39
CA LEU A 108 -6.00 -6.75 -0.60
C LEU A 108 -6.39 -5.51 -1.42
N LEU A 109 -5.93 -5.42 -2.67
CA LEU A 109 -6.21 -4.30 -3.56
C LEU A 109 -7.70 -4.24 -3.94
N SER A 110 -8.32 -5.40 -4.18
CA SER A 110 -9.75 -5.48 -4.47
C SER A 110 -10.62 -4.94 -3.33
N LEU A 111 -10.20 -5.17 -2.08
CA LEU A 111 -10.89 -4.64 -0.91
C LEU A 111 -10.72 -3.12 -0.79
N ILE A 112 -9.51 -2.58 -1.04
CA ILE A 112 -9.23 -1.14 -0.96
C ILE A 112 -10.01 -0.38 -2.04
N GLY A 113 -9.99 -0.84 -3.30
CA GLY A 113 -10.76 -0.23 -4.39
C GLY A 113 -12.26 -0.22 -4.11
N SER A 114 -12.79 -1.32 -3.54
CA SER A 114 -14.20 -1.41 -3.14
C SER A 114 -14.58 -0.43 -2.01
N VAL A 115 -13.63 -0.06 -1.14
CA VAL A 115 -13.87 0.93 -0.06
C VAL A 115 -13.86 2.35 -0.60
N GLU A 116 -12.99 2.66 -1.57
CA GLU A 116 -12.95 3.96 -2.24
C GLU A 116 -14.23 4.22 -3.06
N ASP A 117 -14.72 3.21 -3.78
CA ASP A 117 -15.98 3.29 -4.54
C ASP A 117 -17.19 3.55 -3.63
N ARG A 118 -17.24 2.92 -2.45
CA ARG A 118 -18.34 3.10 -1.48
C ARG A 118 -18.37 4.51 -0.88
N ARG A 119 -17.21 5.11 -0.58
CA ARG A 119 -17.15 6.49 -0.05
C ARG A 119 -17.63 7.53 -1.05
N ARG A 120 -17.41 7.30 -2.36
CA ARG A 120 -17.91 8.22 -3.41
C ARG A 120 -19.43 8.17 -3.57
N GLN A 121 -20.08 7.08 -3.15
CA GLN A 121 -21.53 6.91 -3.29
C GLN A 121 -22.33 7.56 -2.14
N ASP A 122 -21.69 7.79 -0.99
CA ASP A 122 -22.34 8.37 0.21
C ASP A 122 -22.37 9.91 0.20
N ASP A 123 -21.49 10.56 -0.56
CA ASP A 123 -21.41 12.04 -0.67
C ASP A 123 -22.36 12.63 -1.75
N GLY A 124 -23.27 11.81 -2.30
CA GLY A 124 -24.12 12.15 -3.45
C GLY A 124 -25.61 12.30 -3.17
N SER A 125 -26.09 12.14 -1.93
CA SER A 125 -27.52 12.19 -1.61
C SER A 125 -27.89 13.45 -0.81
N VAL A 126 -27.93 14.60 -1.49
CA VAL A 126 -28.74 15.76 -1.05
C VAL A 126 -29.84 15.97 -2.10
N ASP A 127 -30.86 15.12 -2.06
CA ASP A 127 -32.15 15.37 -2.72
C ASP A 127 -33.10 15.92 -1.66
N GLY A 128 -32.94 17.21 -1.35
CA GLY A 128 -33.92 17.96 -0.57
C GLY A 128 -34.98 18.51 -1.53
N PRO A 129 -36.28 18.24 -1.34
CA PRO A 129 -37.29 18.81 -2.23
C PRO A 129 -37.32 20.33 -2.07
N ALA A 130 -37.05 21.02 -3.18
CA ALA A 130 -37.13 22.47 -3.30
C ALA A 130 -38.55 22.96 -2.94
N GLY A 131 -38.62 23.90 -2.00
CA GLY A 131 -39.86 24.56 -1.62
C GLY A 131 -40.50 25.30 -2.79
N ASP A 132 -41.78 25.04 -3.04
CA ASP A 132 -42.63 25.78 -3.98
C ASP A 132 -42.87 27.19 -3.41
N GLY A 133 -41.98 28.12 -3.78
CA GLY A 133 -42.10 29.55 -3.51
C GLY A 133 -43.21 30.15 -4.37
N ARG A 134 -44.41 30.28 -3.82
CA ARG A 134 -45.50 31.03 -4.46
C ARG A 134 -45.39 32.52 -4.12
N PRO A 135 -45.30 33.41 -5.12
CA PRO A 135 -45.34 34.85 -4.88
C PRO A 135 -46.77 35.30 -4.56
N THR A 136 -46.90 36.10 -3.50
CA THR A 136 -48.08 36.91 -3.19
C THR A 136 -48.29 37.96 -4.29
N GLY A 137 -49.52 38.10 -4.76
CA GLY A 137 -49.92 39.14 -5.71
C GLY A 137 -51.42 39.40 -5.70
N ILE A 138 -51.76 40.59 -5.19
CA ILE A 138 -53.02 41.39 -5.21
C ILE A 138 -54.29 40.83 -4.56
#